data_AF-A0AA97DX49-F1
#
_entry.id   AF-A0AA97DX49-F1
#
_cell.length_a   1.000
_cell.length_b   1.000
_cell.length_c   1.000
_cell.angle_alpha   90.00
_cell.angle_beta   90.00
_cell.angle_gamma   90.00
#
_symmetry.space_group_name_H-M   'P 1'
#
loop_
_entity.id
_entity.type
_entity.pdbx_description
1 polymer ?
#
loop_
_entity_poly.entity_id
_entity_poly.type
_entity_poly.pdbx_seq_one_letter_code
_entity_poly.pdbx_strand_id
1 'polypeptide(L)'
;MKWGDAVIIGAVLLVAAALAAVLAMQAVGDRLYAEVWKDGSLVERVALEEQTDRTIELDGHNTVVLLGKTAKMQYADCRDQVCVRTGTLTRAGQVAVCLPNRVVLKITGGQSDIDAIVS
;
A
#
# COMPACT_ATOMS: atom_id res chain seq x y z
N MET A 1 -36.35 33.63 -11.64
CA MET A 1 -35.26 33.52 -10.65
C MET A 1 -34.68 34.91 -10.46
N LYS A 2 -34.82 35.52 -9.28
CA LYS A 2 -34.25 36.85 -9.01
C LYS A 2 -32.73 36.69 -9.05
N TRP A 3 -32.01 37.66 -9.62
CA TRP A 3 -30.54 37.60 -9.82
C TRP A 3 -29.81 37.06 -8.58
N GLY A 4 -30.25 37.45 -7.39
CA GLY A 4 -29.68 37.00 -6.11
C GLY A 4 -29.70 35.49 -5.90
N ASP A 5 -30.75 34.78 -6.33
CA ASP A 5 -30.84 33.31 -6.16
C ASP A 5 -29.81 32.59 -7.03
N ALA A 6 -29.54 33.10 -8.23
CA ALA A 6 -28.55 32.52 -9.13
C ALA A 6 -27.11 32.69 -8.59
N VAL A 7 -26.83 33.82 -7.94
CA VAL A 7 -25.52 34.07 -7.30
C VAL A 7 -25.31 33.14 -6.10
N ILE A 8 -26.34 32.94 -5.28
CA ILE A 8 -26.27 32.05 -4.11
C ILE A 8 -26.10 30.60 -4.56
N ILE A 9 -26.86 30.13 -5.56
CA ILE A 9 -26.74 28.77 -6.08
C ILE A 9 -25.34 28.53 -6.68
N GLY A 10 -24.81 29.51 -7.43
CA GLY A 10 -23.46 29.43 -7.99
C GLY A 10 -22.38 29.35 -6.91
N ALA A 11 -22.49 30.16 -5.85
CA ALA A 11 -21.56 30.14 -4.73
C ALA A 11 -21.60 28.80 -3.97
N VAL A 12 -22.79 28.27 -3.71
CA VAL A 12 -22.96 26.97 -3.03
C VAL A 12 -22.37 25.82 -3.86
N LEU A 13 -22.61 25.81 -5.18
CA LEU A 13 -22.04 24.80 -6.08
C LEU A 13 -20.50 24.87 -6.12
N LEU A 14 -19.92 26.08 -6.14
CA LEU A 14 -18.47 26.25 -6.10
C LEU A 14 -17.86 25.72 -4.79
N VAL A 15 -18.48 26.03 -3.64
CA VAL A 15 -18.02 25.53 -2.34
C VAL A 15 -18.17 24.02 -2.25
N ALA A 16 -19.29 23.45 -2.72
CA ALA A 16 -19.50 22.01 -2.76
C ALA A 16 -18.47 21.30 -3.66
N ALA A 17 -18.17 21.87 -4.83
CA ALA A 17 -17.16 21.33 -5.74
C ALA A 17 -15.75 21.40 -5.14
N ALA A 18 -15.41 22.51 -4.46
CA ALA A 18 -14.13 22.65 -3.77
C ALA A 18 -13.96 21.64 -2.64
N LEU A 19 -15.01 21.45 -1.81
CA LEU A 19 -15.01 20.43 -0.76
C LEU A 19 -14.89 19.01 -1.32
N ALA A 20 -15.63 18.69 -2.39
CA ALA A 20 -15.56 17.39 -3.05
C ALA A 20 -14.16 17.14 -3.63
N ALA A 21 -13.52 18.15 -4.21
CA ALA A 21 -12.15 18.05 -4.72
C ALA A 21 -11.14 17.78 -3.60
N VAL A 22 -11.25 18.49 -2.47
CA VAL A 22 -10.37 18.27 -1.30
C VAL A 22 -10.53 16.85 -0.74
N LEU A 23 -11.77 16.38 -0.58
CA LEU A 23 -12.06 15.02 -0.08
C LEU A 23 -11.56 13.94 -1.05
N ALA A 24 -11.73 14.15 -2.36
CA ALA A 24 -11.23 13.22 -3.37
C ALA A 24 -9.70 13.13 -3.37
N MET A 25 -9.00 14.25 -3.16
CA MET A 25 -7.53 14.26 -3.03
C MET A 25 -7.04 13.53 -1.78
N GLN A 26 -7.76 13.62 -0.66
CA GLN A 26 -7.41 12.91 0.58
C GLN A 26 -7.63 11.39 0.48
N ALA A 27 -8.64 10.95 -0.27
CA ALA A 27 -8.94 9.52 -0.42
C ALA A 27 -7.89 8.72 -1.23
N VAL A 28 -7.09 9.39 -2.06
CA VAL A 28 -6.03 8.74 -2.85
C VAL A 28 -4.81 8.37 -1.98
N GLY A 29 -4.63 9.03 -0.84
CA GLY A 29 -3.45 8.88 0.01
C GLY A 29 -3.44 7.68 0.96
N ASP A 30 -4.54 6.96 1.16
CA ASP A 30 -4.64 5.95 2.24
C ASP A 30 -4.52 4.49 1.76
N ARG A 31 -4.28 4.27 0.45
CA ARG A 31 -4.18 2.90 -0.08
C ARG A 31 -2.78 2.34 0.14
N LEU A 32 -2.72 1.23 0.85
CA LEU A 32 -1.51 0.42 1.03
C LEU A 32 -1.44 -0.68 -0.03
N TYR A 33 -0.24 -0.97 -0.51
CA TYR A 33 0.05 -2.01 -1.47
C TYR A 33 1.16 -2.91 -0.95
N ALA A 34 0.98 -4.22 -1.00
CA ALA A 34 2.05 -5.18 -0.82
C ALA A 34 2.68 -5.49 -2.18
N GLU A 35 3.99 -5.29 -2.28
CA GLU A 35 4.79 -5.66 -3.43
C GLU A 35 5.70 -6.81 -3.08
N VAL A 36 5.64 -7.85 -3.91
CA VAL A 36 6.49 -9.04 -3.80
C VAL A 36 7.45 -9.01 -4.98
N TRP A 37 8.74 -8.90 -4.67
CA TRP A 37 9.82 -8.88 -5.65
C TRP A 37 10.66 -10.13 -5.52
N LYS A 38 11.16 -10.62 -6.65
CA LYS A 38 12.08 -11.74 -6.73
C LYS A 38 13.13 -11.48 -7.80
N ASP A 39 14.40 -11.70 -7.45
CA ASP A 39 15.53 -11.46 -8.36
C ASP A 39 15.54 -10.03 -8.96
N GLY A 40 15.01 -9.05 -8.20
CA GLY A 40 14.88 -7.65 -8.66
C GLY A 40 13.72 -7.38 -9.61
N SER A 41 12.89 -8.38 -9.92
CA SER A 41 11.67 -8.24 -10.72
C SER A 41 10.42 -8.23 -9.85
N LEU A 42 9.44 -7.39 -10.18
CA LEU A 42 8.15 -7.35 -9.49
C LEU A 42 7.33 -8.57 -9.92
N VAL A 43 7.05 -9.46 -8.98
CA VAL A 43 6.24 -10.67 -9.22
C VAL A 43 4.75 -10.33 -9.08
N GLU A 44 4.39 -9.69 -7.97
CA GLU A 44 3.00 -9.37 -7.67
C GLU A 44 2.90 -8.06 -6.89
N ARG A 45 1.87 -7.27 -7.21
CA ARG A 45 1.45 -6.08 -6.44
C ARG A 45 -0.02 -6.25 -6.07
N VAL A 46 -0.32 -6.25 -4.78
CA VAL A 46 -1.67 -6.47 -4.26
C VAL A 46 -2.08 -5.29 -3.37
N ALA A 47 -3.28 -4.76 -3.59
CA ALA A 47 -3.86 -3.76 -2.69
C ALA A 47 -4.22 -4.41 -1.35
N LEU A 48 -3.78 -3.81 -0.25
CA LEU A 48 -4.06 -4.24 1.11
C LEU A 48 -5.33 -3.55 1.60
N GLU A 49 -6.46 -4.26 1.49
CA GLU A 49 -7.79 -3.81 1.89
C GLU A 49 -8.34 -4.75 2.98
N GLU A 50 -9.42 -4.38 3.68
CA GLU A 50 -9.94 -5.22 4.77
C GLU A 50 -10.33 -6.64 4.34
N GLN A 51 -10.75 -6.80 3.09
CA GLN A 51 -11.14 -8.07 2.48
C GLN A 51 -9.99 -8.85 1.81
N THR A 52 -8.76 -8.36 1.87
CA THR A 52 -7.63 -9.03 1.24
C THR A 52 -7.33 -10.35 1.97
N ASP A 53 -7.39 -11.47 1.28
CA ASP A 53 -6.92 -12.77 1.75
C ASP A 53 -6.23 -13.48 0.59
N ARG A 54 -4.90 -13.40 0.58
CA ARG A 54 -4.05 -13.90 -0.52
C ARG A 54 -2.83 -14.60 0.05
N THR A 55 -2.54 -15.77 -0.47
CA THR A 55 -1.30 -16.49 -0.20
C THR A 55 -0.52 -16.62 -1.49
N ILE A 56 0.74 -16.22 -1.47
CA ILE A 56 1.65 -16.20 -2.62
C ILE A 56 2.80 -17.14 -2.29
N GLU A 57 2.93 -18.21 -3.07
CA GLU A 57 4.03 -19.16 -2.98
C GLU A 57 5.07 -18.85 -4.06
N LEU A 58 6.33 -18.73 -3.65
CA LEU A 58 7.45 -18.42 -4.53
C LEU A 58 8.37 -19.64 -4.56
N ASP A 59 8.24 -20.43 -5.64
CA ASP A 59 9.04 -21.63 -5.94
C ASP A 59 9.12 -22.66 -4.80
N GLY A 60 8.15 -22.67 -3.88
CA GLY A 60 8.18 -23.54 -2.69
C GLY A 60 9.22 -23.16 -1.63
N HIS A 61 10.02 -22.11 -1.85
CA HIS A 61 11.06 -21.64 -0.94
C HIS A 61 10.57 -20.53 0.00
N ASN A 62 9.56 -19.77 -0.42
CA ASN A 62 8.94 -18.72 0.40
C ASN A 62 7.42 -18.74 0.26
N THR A 63 6.73 -18.47 1.35
CA THR A 63 5.27 -18.26 1.37
C THR A 63 4.98 -16.91 2.00
N VAL A 64 4.34 -16.04 1.25
CA VAL A 64 3.86 -14.73 1.69
C VAL A 64 2.35 -14.80 1.90
N VAL A 65 1.87 -14.29 3.02
CA VAL A 65 0.44 -14.19 3.33
C VAL A 65 0.08 -12.73 3.48
N LEU A 66 -0.93 -12.31 2.72
CA LEU A 66 -1.54 -10.99 2.77
C LEU A 66 -2.94 -11.17 3.35
N LEU A 67 -3.18 -10.56 4.52
CA LEU A 67 -4.45 -10.67 5.23
C LEU A 67 -4.89 -9.30 5.69
N GLY A 68 -6.06 -8.86 5.24
CA GLY A 68 -6.56 -7.52 5.45
C GLY A 68 -5.55 -6.46 4.99
N LYS A 69 -5.29 -5.50 5.89
CA LYS A 69 -4.28 -4.44 5.69
C LYS A 69 -2.85 -4.87 6.04
N THR A 70 -2.55 -6.17 6.09
CA THR A 70 -1.28 -6.68 6.60
C THR A 70 -0.60 -7.65 5.65
N ALA A 71 0.72 -7.72 5.72
CA ALA A 71 1.54 -8.63 4.92
C ALA A 71 2.59 -9.29 5.81
N LYS A 72 2.81 -10.61 5.66
CA LYS A 72 3.86 -11.32 6.39
C LYS A 72 4.50 -12.40 5.54
N MET A 73 5.77 -12.71 5.82
CA MET A 73 6.38 -13.93 5.30
C MET A 73 6.08 -15.07 6.26
N GLN A 74 5.16 -15.95 5.87
CA GLN A 74 4.70 -17.08 6.68
C GLN A 74 5.72 -18.21 6.73
N TYR A 75 6.44 -18.43 5.63
CA TYR A 75 7.46 -19.46 5.52
C TYR A 75 8.61 -18.98 4.64
N ALA A 76 9.81 -19.41 5.01
CA ALA A 76 11.00 -19.37 4.19
C ALA A 76 11.84 -20.60 4.53
N ASP A 77 12.54 -21.18 3.57
CA ASP A 77 13.47 -22.30 3.79
C ASP A 77 14.90 -21.84 4.13
N CYS A 78 15.14 -20.53 4.20
CA CYS A 78 16.45 -19.96 4.43
C CYS A 78 16.93 -20.15 5.89
N ARG A 79 18.23 -20.33 6.10
CA ARG A 79 18.80 -20.52 7.45
C ARG A 79 18.54 -19.33 8.37
N ASP A 80 18.64 -18.12 7.84
CA ASP A 80 18.63 -16.92 8.66
C ASP A 80 17.25 -16.61 9.22
N GLN A 81 16.17 -17.05 8.57
CA GLN A 81 14.77 -16.83 8.99
C GLN A 81 14.44 -15.36 9.33
N VAL A 82 15.24 -14.39 8.87
CA VAL A 82 15.09 -12.96 9.22
C VAL A 82 13.74 -12.45 8.75
N CYS A 83 13.38 -12.73 7.50
CA CYS A 83 12.09 -12.37 6.91
C CYS A 83 10.87 -12.91 7.67
N VAL A 84 10.91 -14.15 8.16
CA VAL A 84 9.84 -14.74 8.97
C VAL A 84 9.80 -14.10 10.35
N ARG A 85 10.97 -13.85 10.97
CA ARG A 85 11.08 -13.18 12.28
C ARG A 85 10.72 -11.69 12.24
N THR A 86 10.80 -11.02 11.09
CA THR A 86 10.32 -9.64 10.92
C THR A 86 8.83 -9.54 11.29
N GLY A 87 8.07 -10.63 11.11
CA GLY A 87 6.67 -10.71 11.48
C GLY A 87 5.77 -9.94 10.51
N THR A 88 4.66 -9.44 11.04
CA THR A 88 3.61 -8.80 10.26
C THR A 88 3.95 -7.34 9.96
N LEU A 89 4.00 -7.01 8.69
CA LEU A 89 4.12 -5.66 8.16
C LEU A 89 2.71 -5.04 8.07
N THR A 90 2.56 -3.80 8.52
CA THR A 90 1.26 -3.09 8.57
C THR A 90 1.33 -1.65 8.07
N ARG A 91 2.53 -1.08 7.92
CA ARG A 91 2.74 0.31 7.50
C ARG A 91 3.58 0.39 6.23
N ALA A 92 3.33 1.43 5.44
CA ALA A 92 4.17 1.79 4.30
C ALA A 92 5.63 1.99 4.71
N GLY A 93 6.55 1.62 3.81
CA GLY A 93 7.99 1.68 4.05
C GLY A 93 8.55 0.47 4.81
N GLN A 94 7.71 -0.33 5.46
CA GLN A 94 8.17 -1.57 6.08
C GLN A 94 8.51 -2.63 5.02
N VAL A 95 9.55 -3.41 5.31
CA VAL A 95 10.09 -4.40 4.40
C VAL A 95 10.52 -5.66 5.15
N ALA A 96 10.28 -6.82 4.54
CA ALA A 96 10.84 -8.10 4.95
C ALA A 96 11.64 -8.68 3.77
N VAL A 97 12.93 -8.97 4.01
CA VAL A 97 13.86 -9.40 2.97
C VAL A 97 14.36 -10.81 3.27
N CYS A 98 14.21 -11.71 2.31
CA CYS A 98 14.86 -13.01 2.29
C CYS A 98 16.05 -12.94 1.33
N LEU A 99 17.23 -12.60 1.87
CA LEU A 99 18.43 -12.40 1.05
C LEU A 99 18.87 -13.66 0.28
N PRO A 100 18.89 -14.88 0.89
CA PRO A 100 19.33 -16.07 0.18
C PRO A 100 18.47 -16.42 -1.04
N ASN A 101 17.15 -16.24 -0.91
CA ASN A 101 16.18 -16.52 -1.98
C ASN A 101 15.88 -15.28 -2.84
N ARG A 102 16.54 -14.14 -2.54
CA ARG A 102 16.37 -12.84 -3.21
C ARG A 102 14.91 -12.38 -3.32
N VAL A 103 14.12 -12.67 -2.29
CA VAL A 103 12.71 -12.25 -2.18
C VAL A 103 12.61 -11.01 -1.30
N VAL A 104 11.89 -10.00 -1.77
CA VAL A 104 11.60 -8.78 -1.00
C VAL A 104 10.09 -8.58 -0.94
N LEU A 105 9.56 -8.55 0.28
CA LEU A 105 8.19 -8.14 0.57
C LEU A 105 8.22 -6.71 1.09
N LYS A 106 7.59 -5.78 0.38
CA LYS A 106 7.56 -4.36 0.75
C LYS A 106 6.12 -3.86 0.80
N ILE A 107 5.78 -3.09 1.83
CA ILE A 107 4.54 -2.31 1.82
C ILE A 107 4.83 -0.91 1.26
N THR A 108 4.09 -0.52 0.23
CA THR A 108 4.14 0.77 -0.45
C THR A 108 2.77 1.43 -0.42
N GLY A 109 2.67 2.68 -0.88
CA GLY A 109 1.46 3.48 -0.73
C GLY A 109 1.39 4.14 0.65
N GLY A 110 0.19 4.53 1.08
CA GLY A 110 0.04 5.53 2.13
C GLY A 110 0.54 6.90 1.66
N GLN A 111 0.25 7.98 2.38
CA GLN A 111 0.93 9.24 2.17
C GLN A 111 2.40 8.94 2.44
N SER A 112 3.19 8.83 1.36
CA SER A 112 4.63 8.73 1.47
C SER A 112 5.02 9.97 2.26
N ASP A 113 5.41 9.79 3.52
CA ASP A 113 6.36 10.69 4.13
C ASP A 113 7.46 10.80 3.09
N ILE A 114 7.51 11.98 2.51
CA ILE A 114 8.33 12.32 1.39
C ILE A 114 9.76 12.13 1.91
N ASP A 115 10.35 10.97 1.63
CA ASP A 115 11.79 10.77 1.82
C ASP A 115 12.46 11.53 0.67
N ALA A 116 12.36 12.86 0.76
CA ALA A 116 13.10 13.83 -0.01
C ALA A 116 14.55 13.80 0.49
N ILE A 117 15.24 12.72 0.18
CA ILE A 117 16.69 12.71 0.15
C ILE A 117 17.07 12.24 -1.25
N VAL A 118 17.26 13.20 -2.14
CA VAL A 118 18.23 13.11 -3.24
C VAL A 118 18.66 14.52 -3.62
N SER A 119 19.93 14.78 -3.29
CA SER A 119 20.92 15.81 -3.70
C SER A 119 20.48 17.09 -4.41
#